data_AF-A0A7S3FW31-F1
#
_entry.id   AF-A0A7S3FW31-F1
#
_cell.length_a   1.000
_cell.length_b   1.000
_cell.length_c   1.000
_cell.angle_alpha   90.00
_cell.angle_beta   90.00
_cell.angle_gamma   90.00
#
_symmetry.space_group_name_H-M   'P 1'
#
loop_
_entity.id
_entity.type
_entity.pdbx_description
1 polymer ?
#
loop_
_entity_poly.entity_id
_entity_poly.type
_entity_poly.pdbx_seq_one_letter_code
_entity_poly.pdbx_strand_id
1 'polypeptide(L)'
;DEGETVEEAALRELKEETGLQGKVLFTGGKQYMSPGLTNECVKTVFLEVDASNQSPQDPEDASFITIDYLPIDGLLQSLEALEAEGYGVWSGLYSIAQTLKLQS
;
A
#
# COMPACT_ATOMS: atom_id res chain seq x y z
N ASP A 1 -3.39 -12.82 -10.09
CA ASP A 1 -3.93 -13.71 -11.15
C ASP A 1 -4.09 -15.16 -10.75
N GLU A 2 -4.83 -15.95 -11.53
CA GLU A 2 -5.02 -17.38 -11.28
C GLU A 2 -3.67 -18.11 -11.29
N GLY A 3 -3.34 -18.80 -10.18
CA GLY A 3 -2.08 -19.51 -10.01
C GLY A 3 -0.92 -18.65 -9.48
N GLU A 4 -1.10 -17.34 -9.36
CA GLU A 4 -0.12 -16.42 -8.78
C GLU A 4 -0.13 -16.49 -7.25
N THR A 5 1.05 -16.46 -6.62
CA THR A 5 1.16 -16.29 -5.17
C THR A 5 0.87 -14.84 -4.76
N VAL A 6 0.58 -14.62 -3.48
CA VAL A 6 0.27 -13.28 -2.96
C VAL A 6 1.49 -12.36 -3.08
N GLU A 7 2.67 -12.92 -2.87
CA GLU A 7 3.95 -12.23 -2.97
C GLU A 7 4.31 -11.87 -4.42
N GLU A 8 4.05 -12.78 -5.37
CA GLU A 8 4.23 -12.49 -6.81
C GLU A 8 3.28 -11.39 -7.26
N ALA A 9 2.00 -11.47 -6.86
CA ALA A 9 1.03 -10.43 -7.15
C ALA A 9 1.49 -9.07 -6.59
N ALA A 10 1.88 -9.00 -5.32
CA ALA A 10 2.33 -7.75 -4.72
C ALA A 10 3.55 -7.13 -5.42
N LEU A 11 4.50 -7.95 -5.89
CA LEU A 11 5.67 -7.47 -6.65
C LEU A 11 5.31 -7.00 -8.06
N ARG A 12 4.37 -7.69 -8.71
CA ARG A 12 3.86 -7.31 -10.04
C ARG A 12 3.08 -6.00 -9.96
N GLU A 13 2.07 -5.92 -9.10
CA GLU A 13 1.24 -4.73 -8.88
C GLU A 13 2.10 -3.53 -8.47
N LEU A 14 3.08 -3.71 -7.56
CA LEU A 14 4.03 -2.64 -7.22
C LEU A 14 4.73 -2.08 -8.46
N LYS A 15 5.16 -2.94 -9.38
CA LYS A 15 5.85 -2.51 -10.59
C LYS A 15 4.90 -1.86 -11.60
N GLU A 16 3.69 -2.39 -11.76
CA GLU A 16 2.67 -1.86 -12.69
C GLU A 16 2.18 -0.49 -12.22
N GLU A 17 1.73 -0.39 -10.96
CA GLU A 17 1.14 0.82 -10.40
C GLU A 17 2.17 1.90 -10.07
N THR A 18 3.43 1.53 -9.75
CA THR A 18 4.43 2.51 -9.28
C THR A 18 5.71 2.54 -10.09
N GLY A 19 6.00 1.52 -10.90
CA GLY A 19 7.30 1.37 -11.58
C GLY A 19 8.45 0.96 -10.67
N LEU A 20 8.22 0.80 -9.35
CA LEU A 20 9.25 0.40 -8.40
C LEU A 20 9.53 -1.11 -8.46
N GLN A 21 10.74 -1.46 -8.05
CA GLN A 21 11.13 -2.84 -7.77
C GLN A 21 11.39 -2.99 -6.27
N GLY A 22 11.03 -4.14 -5.73
CA GLY A 22 11.16 -4.40 -4.31
C GLY A 22 11.44 -5.85 -3.97
N LYS A 23 11.60 -6.09 -2.67
CA LYS A 23 11.80 -7.39 -2.07
C LYS A 23 10.79 -7.58 -0.95
N VAL A 24 10.07 -8.70 -0.97
CA VAL A 24 9.14 -9.05 0.11
C VAL A 24 9.89 -9.24 1.42
N LEU A 25 9.46 -8.52 2.46
CA LEU A 25 9.96 -8.68 3.82
C LEU A 25 9.10 -9.69 4.57
N PHE A 26 7.79 -9.48 4.58
CA PHE A 26 6.83 -10.42 5.15
C PHE A 26 5.42 -10.21 4.59
N THR A 27 4.60 -11.26 4.72
CA THR A 27 3.19 -11.27 4.31
C THR A 27 2.30 -11.48 5.52
N GLY A 28 1.31 -10.62 5.70
CA GLY A 28 0.32 -10.71 6.76
C GLY A 28 -0.67 -11.87 6.58
N GLY A 29 -1.45 -12.12 7.65
CA GLY A 29 -2.62 -13.00 7.58
C GLY A 29 -3.75 -12.43 6.72
N LYS A 30 -4.79 -13.23 6.46
CA LYS A 30 -6.00 -12.73 5.77
C LYS A 30 -6.71 -11.69 6.64
N GLN A 31 -7.00 -10.53 6.07
CA GLN A 31 -7.66 -9.40 6.72
C GLN A 31 -8.99 -9.15 6.02
N TYR A 32 -10.10 -9.22 6.74
CA TYR A 32 -11.44 -8.99 6.19
C TYR A 32 -11.78 -7.50 6.26
N MET A 33 -12.14 -6.92 5.12
CA MET A 33 -12.33 -5.47 5.00
C MET A 33 -13.67 -5.00 5.57
N SER A 34 -14.72 -5.82 5.42
CA SER A 34 -16.07 -5.50 5.91
C SER A 34 -16.83 -6.78 6.24
N PRO A 35 -16.43 -7.52 7.30
CA PRO A 35 -16.95 -8.87 7.58
C PRO A 35 -18.46 -8.92 7.87
N GLY A 36 -19.08 -7.78 8.19
CA GLY A 36 -20.54 -7.67 8.34
C GLY A 36 -21.31 -7.44 7.04
N LEU A 37 -20.63 -7.23 5.90
CA LEU A 37 -21.23 -6.89 4.61
C LEU A 37 -20.76 -7.82 3.48
N THR A 38 -19.46 -8.08 3.39
CA THR A 38 -18.84 -8.88 2.34
C THR A 38 -17.88 -9.92 2.93
N ASN A 39 -17.55 -10.93 2.13
CA ASN A 39 -16.47 -11.87 2.41
C ASN A 39 -15.13 -11.41 1.82
N GLU A 40 -15.04 -10.15 1.36
CA GLU A 40 -13.82 -9.58 0.82
C GLU A 40 -12.70 -9.60 1.86
N CYS A 41 -11.54 -10.09 1.44
CA CYS A 41 -10.35 -10.07 2.27
C CYS A 41 -9.12 -9.73 1.44
N VAL A 42 -8.16 -9.06 2.09
CA VAL A 42 -6.85 -8.75 1.55
C VAL A 42 -5.76 -9.42 2.39
N LYS A 43 -4.52 -9.36 1.91
CA LYS A 43 -3.33 -9.60 2.71
C LYS A 43 -2.40 -8.42 2.51
N THR A 44 -1.98 -7.76 3.59
CA THR A 44 -0.92 -6.76 3.51
C THR A 44 0.43 -7.46 3.29
N VAL A 45 1.14 -7.07 2.23
CA VAL A 45 2.52 -7.48 1.96
C VAL A 45 3.41 -6.28 2.22
N PHE A 46 4.42 -6.45 3.08
CA PHE A 46 5.41 -5.40 3.34
C PHE A 46 6.63 -5.65 2.47
N LEU A 47 7.02 -4.65 1.70
CA LEU A 47 8.15 -4.71 0.78
C LEU A 47 9.22 -3.68 1.16
N GLU A 48 10.47 -4.06 1.00
CA GLU A 48 11.58 -3.13 0.91
C GLU A 48 11.73 -2.72 -0.55
N VAL A 49 11.74 -1.42 -0.82
CA VAL A 49 11.79 -0.87 -2.19
C VAL A 49 13.02 0.01 -2.38
N ASP A 50 13.57 0.01 -3.59
CA ASP A 50 14.61 0.95 -3.98
C ASP A 50 14.00 2.08 -4.82
N ALA A 51 13.69 3.20 -4.14
CA ALA A 51 13.12 4.37 -4.78
C ALA A 51 14.06 5.08 -5.78
N SER A 52 15.36 4.73 -5.81
CA SER A 52 16.30 5.27 -6.79
C SER A 52 16.24 4.56 -8.15
N ASN A 53 15.59 3.39 -8.22
CA ASN A 53 15.53 2.55 -9.40
C ASN A 53 14.08 2.31 -9.84
N GLN A 54 13.42 3.38 -10.28
CA GLN A 54 12.04 3.40 -10.73
C GLN A 54 11.97 3.36 -12.27
N SER A 55 11.22 2.40 -12.80
CA SER A 55 10.82 2.35 -14.21
C SER A 55 9.56 3.18 -14.43
N PRO A 56 9.15 3.48 -15.68
CA PRO A 56 7.81 4.01 -15.93
C PRO A 56 6.74 3.05 -15.40
N GLN A 57 5.64 3.60 -14.86
CA GLN A 57 4.42 2.87 -14.54
C GLN A 57 3.84 2.20 -15.81
N ASP A 58 2.97 1.21 -15.62
CA ASP A 58 2.13 0.74 -16.70
C ASP A 58 1.26 1.89 -17.24
N PRO A 59 1.15 2.09 -18.57
CA PRO A 59 0.38 3.19 -19.15
C PRO A 59 -1.10 3.20 -18.76
N GLU A 60 -1.72 2.03 -18.53
CA GLU A 60 -3.12 1.95 -18.12
C GLU A 60 -3.30 2.49 -16.70
N ASP A 61 -2.42 2.09 -15.77
CA ASP A 61 -2.44 2.53 -14.38
C ASP A 61 -2.03 3.99 -14.20
N ALA A 62 -1.02 4.45 -14.95
CA ALA A 62 -0.54 5.83 -14.91
C ALA A 62 -1.63 6.87 -15.22
N SER A 63 -2.74 6.46 -15.85
CA SER A 63 -3.87 7.34 -16.15
C SER A 63 -4.82 7.58 -14.97
N PHE A 64 -4.75 6.76 -13.92
CA PHE A 64 -5.62 6.84 -12.74
C PHE A 64 -4.88 6.80 -11.39
N ILE A 65 -3.60 6.37 -11.35
CA ILE A 65 -2.82 6.19 -10.13
C ILE A 65 -1.66 7.20 -10.06
N THR A 66 -1.62 7.96 -8.97
CA THR A 66 -0.53 8.88 -8.62
C THR A 66 0.24 8.37 -7.41
N ILE A 67 1.57 8.57 -7.40
CA ILE A 67 2.45 8.08 -6.34
C ILE A 67 2.84 9.23 -5.42
N ASP A 68 2.56 9.08 -4.13
CA ASP A 68 3.04 9.97 -3.06
C ASP A 68 3.93 9.21 -2.07
N TYR A 69 5.09 9.78 -1.77
CA TYR A 69 6.04 9.24 -0.79
C TYR A 69 5.89 9.98 0.54
N LEU A 70 5.37 9.30 1.56
CA LEU A 70 5.16 9.87 2.88
C LEU A 70 6.26 9.41 3.87
N PRO A 71 6.72 10.30 4.78
CA PRO A 71 7.66 9.91 5.81
C PRO A 71 6.98 8.95 6.81
N ILE A 72 7.72 7.94 7.29
CA ILE A 72 7.28 7.08 8.39
C ILE A 72 7.14 7.92 9.67
N ASP A 73 8.13 8.77 9.94
CA ASP A 73 8.08 9.73 11.03
C ASP A 73 7.00 10.77 10.76
N GLY A 74 5.97 10.79 11.60
CA GLY A 74 4.83 11.68 11.42
C GLY A 74 3.83 11.21 10.36
N LEU A 75 3.84 9.93 9.97
CA LEU A 75 2.93 9.38 8.96
C LEU A 75 1.46 9.71 9.26
N LEU A 76 1.02 9.63 10.52
CA LEU A 76 -0.37 9.93 10.87
C LEU A 76 -0.74 11.38 10.52
N GLN A 77 0.14 12.34 10.79
CA GLN A 77 -0.08 13.75 10.45
C GLN A 77 -0.15 13.96 8.94
N SER A 78 0.65 13.23 8.16
CA SER A 78 0.56 13.26 6.69
C SER A 78 -0.77 12.72 6.19
N LEU A 79 -1.29 11.64 6.78
CA LEU A 79 -2.60 11.08 6.41
C LEU A 79 -3.76 12.02 6.81
N GLU A 80 -3.70 12.64 7.99
CA GLU A 80 -4.69 13.64 8.44
C GLU A 80 -4.73 14.86 7.50
N ALA A 81 -3.58 15.27 6.94
CA ALA A 81 -3.52 16.34 5.94
C ALA A 81 -4.20 15.95 4.62
N LEU A 82 -3.95 14.74 4.11
CA LEU A 82 -4.61 14.22 2.91
C LEU A 82 -6.13 14.08 3.11
N GLU A 83 -6.59 13.64 4.29
CA GLU A 83 -8.01 13.63 4.62
C GLU A 83 -8.62 15.05 4.58
N ALA A 84 -7.89 16.05 5.08
CA ALA A 84 -8.35 17.44 5.05
C ALA A 84 -8.45 18.02 3.62
N GLU A 85 -7.71 17.46 2.67
CA GLU A 85 -7.80 17.75 1.23
C GLU A 85 -8.94 16.99 0.53
N GLY A 86 -9.58 16.04 1.23
CA GLY A 86 -10.73 15.28 0.75
C GLY A 86 -10.43 13.87 0.25
N TYR A 87 -9.21 13.36 0.46
CA TYR A 87 -8.85 11.99 0.12
C TYR A 87 -9.42 10.98 1.12
N GLY A 88 -9.88 9.83 0.63
CA GLY A 88 -10.22 8.69 1.47
C GLY A 88 -8.99 7.84 1.76
N VAL A 89 -8.59 7.72 3.03
CA VAL A 89 -7.44 6.90 3.42
C VAL A 89 -7.89 5.48 3.74
N TRP A 90 -7.20 4.48 3.17
CA TRP A 90 -7.48 3.08 3.45
C TRP A 90 -7.27 2.75 4.94
N SER A 91 -8.23 2.03 5.54
CA SER A 91 -8.27 1.76 6.98
C SER A 91 -7.03 1.01 7.50
N GLY A 92 -6.42 0.15 6.68
CA GLY A 92 -5.20 -0.57 7.03
C GLY A 92 -3.99 0.37 7.15
N LEU A 93 -3.84 1.33 6.22
CA LEU A 93 -2.76 2.32 6.27
C LEU A 93 -2.92 3.24 7.50
N TYR A 94 -4.16 3.65 7.80
CA TYR A 94 -4.46 4.45 8.99
C TYR A 94 -4.11 3.71 10.28
N SER A 95 -4.45 2.42 10.37
CA SER A 95 -4.17 1.59 11.55
C SER A 95 -2.66 1.42 11.79
N ILE A 96 -1.86 1.29 10.72
CA ILE A 96 -0.40 1.26 10.80
C ILE A 96 0.12 2.60 11.34
N ALA A 97 -0.33 3.73 10.78
CA ALA A 97 0.11 5.06 11.20
C ALA A 97 -0.23 5.37 12.67
N GLN A 98 -1.44 5.02 13.13
CA GLN A 98 -1.84 5.15 14.53
C GLN A 98 -0.94 4.34 15.47
N THR A 99 -0.59 3.10 15.07
CA THR A 99 0.28 2.24 15.86
C THR A 99 1.70 2.80 15.95
N LEU A 100 2.25 3.32 14.84
CA LEU A 100 3.56 3.96 14.83
C LEU A 100 3.60 5.17 15.80
N LYS A 101 2.55 5.99 15.83
CA LYS A 101 2.41 7.10 16.80
C LYS A 101 2.35 6.64 18.26
N LEU A 102 1.85 5.44 18.55
CA LEU A 102 1.86 4.89 19.91
C LEU A 102 3.24 4.39 20.33
N GLN A 103 4.16 4.19 19.39
CA GLN A 103 5.52 3.71 19.63
C GLN A 103 6.58 4.83 19.68
N SER A 104 6.22 6.05 19.25
CA SER A 104 7.06 7.26 19.34
C SER A 104 7.00 7.93 20.70
#